data_AF-A0A656PNV8-F1
#
_entry.id   AF-A0A656PNV8-F1
#
_cell.length_a   1.000
_cell.length_b   1.000
_cell.length_c   1.000
_cell.angle_alpha   90.00
_cell.angle_beta   90.00
_cell.angle_gamma   90.00
#
_symmetry.space_group_name_H-M   'P 1'
#
loop_
_entity.id
_entity.type
_entity.pdbx_description
1 polymer ?
#
loop_
_entity_poly.entity_id
_entity_poly.type
_entity_poly.pdbx_seq_one_letter_code
_entity_poly.pdbx_strand_id
1 'polypeptide(L)'
;MKISKNLPVYLAGLGIIISLAAGVTFAAFTDKAKVLGSTFSIGSADLRFLKDLPKGTDPTNLVDELPGPTFGNIGQTWSADYPLKLINNGTSGITISSHAYYETTNDPAELRSDINVEIFEWNDANSNGVLDNGEVGMSLGKKTVVKWKTEGFGVGQIYPGQTRPLVLRFSTENLSSTKQGKSALFDFEFESAQM
;
A
#
# COMPACT_ATOMS: atom_id res chain seq x y z
N MET A 1 -79.68 9.87 -70.95
CA MET A 1 -80.15 11.25 -71.28
C MET A 1 -79.21 12.25 -70.59
N LYS A 2 -79.09 13.49 -71.09
CA LYS A 2 -78.28 14.60 -70.51
C LYS A 2 -78.65 14.82 -69.01
N ILE A 3 -77.84 15.42 -68.13
CA ILE A 3 -77.36 16.83 -68.14
C ILE A 3 -76.06 16.99 -67.32
N SER A 4 -75.33 18.09 -67.60
CA SER A 4 -73.99 18.46 -67.14
C SER A 4 -73.91 19.28 -65.83
N LYS A 5 -72.66 19.73 -65.53
CA LYS A 5 -72.15 20.71 -64.52
C LYS A 5 -71.49 20.03 -63.30
N ASN A 6 -70.32 20.45 -62.78
CA ASN A 6 -69.40 21.55 -63.17
C ASN A 6 -67.90 21.22 -62.88
N LEU A 7 -66.99 21.95 -63.54
CA LEU A 7 -65.58 22.21 -63.18
C LEU A 7 -65.58 23.63 -62.50
N PRO A 8 -64.72 24.02 -61.52
CA PRO A 8 -63.25 23.94 -61.60
C PRO A 8 -62.45 23.69 -60.27
N VAL A 9 -61.30 23.02 -60.34
CA VAL A 9 -59.89 23.53 -60.26
C VAL A 9 -59.47 24.12 -58.90
N TYR A 10 -58.36 23.60 -58.35
CA TYR A 10 -57.08 24.27 -58.01
C TYR A 10 -56.22 23.24 -57.23
N LEU A 11 -55.24 22.57 -57.85
CA LEU A 11 -53.85 22.99 -58.15
C LEU A 11 -52.85 22.72 -57.00
N ALA A 12 -51.66 22.26 -57.38
CA ALA A 12 -50.41 22.25 -56.62
C ALA A 12 -50.35 21.40 -55.33
N GLY A 13 -50.02 20.12 -55.51
CA GLY A 13 -49.47 19.25 -54.46
C GLY A 13 -48.57 18.18 -55.09
N LEU A 14 -47.26 18.46 -55.19
CA LEU A 14 -46.27 17.60 -55.87
C LEU A 14 -45.97 16.34 -55.04
N GLY A 15 -46.90 15.38 -55.04
CA GLY A 15 -46.77 14.11 -54.33
C GLY A 15 -45.92 13.07 -55.08
N ILE A 16 -44.60 13.27 -55.13
CA ILE A 16 -43.68 12.20 -55.53
C ILE A 16 -43.60 11.19 -54.37
N ILE A 17 -44.46 10.17 -54.40
CA ILE A 17 -44.32 9.00 -53.52
C ILE A 17 -43.46 7.96 -54.25
N ILE A 18 -42.14 8.11 -54.12
CA ILE A 18 -41.20 7.03 -54.42
C ILE A 18 -41.26 6.05 -53.25
N SER A 19 -41.74 4.84 -53.52
CA SER A 19 -41.77 3.75 -52.56
C SER A 19 -40.36 3.22 -52.29
N LEU A 20 -39.90 3.32 -51.04
CA LEU A 20 -38.76 2.56 -50.53
C LEU A 20 -39.19 1.76 -49.30
N ALA A 21 -39.24 0.44 -49.46
CA ALA A 21 -39.47 -0.49 -48.36
C ALA A 21 -38.19 -0.61 -47.51
N ALA A 22 -38.01 0.33 -46.58
CA ALA A 22 -37.04 0.20 -45.50
C ALA A 22 -37.71 -0.51 -44.32
N GLY A 23 -37.50 -1.83 -44.20
CA GLY A 23 -37.92 -2.57 -43.01
C GLY A 23 -37.26 -1.96 -41.78
N VAL A 24 -38.06 -1.65 -40.75
CA VAL A 24 -37.59 -0.95 -39.57
C VAL A 24 -36.57 -1.79 -38.81
N THR A 25 -35.28 -1.46 -38.97
CA THR A 25 -34.28 -1.85 -37.98
C THR A 25 -34.59 -1.06 -36.71
N PHE A 26 -35.24 -1.72 -35.74
CA PHE A 26 -35.19 -1.23 -34.37
C PHE A 26 -33.73 -1.26 -33.93
N ALA A 27 -33.06 -0.12 -34.06
CA ALA A 27 -31.89 0.16 -33.24
C ALA A 27 -32.39 0.15 -31.80
N ALA A 28 -32.21 -1.00 -31.13
CA ALA A 28 -32.29 -1.04 -29.69
C ALA A 28 -31.17 -0.11 -29.19
N PHE A 29 -31.54 1.11 -28.80
CA PHE A 29 -30.72 1.92 -27.91
C PHE A 29 -30.67 1.21 -26.56
N THR A 30 -29.87 0.13 -26.53
CA THR A 30 -29.16 -0.25 -25.32
C THR A 30 -28.22 0.91 -25.05
N ASP A 31 -28.72 1.92 -24.34
CA ASP A 31 -27.86 2.80 -23.58
C ASP A 31 -27.23 1.95 -22.46
N LYS A 32 -26.16 1.26 -22.84
CA LYS A 32 -25.17 0.81 -21.88
C LYS A 32 -24.39 2.07 -21.49
N ALA A 33 -24.95 2.77 -20.51
CA ALA A 33 -24.22 3.63 -19.58
C ALA A 33 -23.21 2.75 -18.82
N LYS A 34 -22.17 2.34 -19.53
CA LYS A 34 -21.06 1.54 -19.02
C LYS A 34 -20.08 2.54 -18.42
N VAL A 35 -20.05 2.62 -17.08
CA VAL A 35 -18.95 3.32 -16.41
C VAL A 35 -17.68 2.48 -16.56
N LEU A 36 -16.98 2.70 -17.68
CA LEU A 36 -15.60 2.26 -17.88
C LEU A 36 -14.74 3.02 -16.86
N GLY A 37 -14.40 2.36 -15.76
CA GLY A 37 -13.61 2.94 -14.67
C GLY A 37 -14.25 2.91 -13.28
N SER A 38 -15.46 2.35 -13.10
CA SER A 38 -16.03 2.14 -11.75
C SER A 38 -15.39 0.97 -11.00
N THR A 39 -14.11 1.09 -10.64
CA THR A 39 -13.65 0.55 -9.37
C THR A 39 -14.10 1.52 -8.27
N PHE A 40 -15.29 1.27 -7.71
CA PHE A 40 -15.57 1.77 -6.36
C PHE A 40 -14.64 1.01 -5.42
N SER A 41 -13.48 1.60 -5.10
CA SER A 41 -12.59 1.04 -4.07
C SER A 41 -13.29 1.28 -2.73
N ILE A 42 -14.08 0.29 -2.29
CA ILE A 42 -14.87 0.38 -1.05
C ILE A 42 -13.98 0.26 0.21
N GLY A 43 -12.67 0.05 0.01
CA GLY A 43 -11.64 0.38 0.98
C GLY A 43 -10.66 1.38 0.39
N SER A 44 -10.36 2.43 1.14
CA SER A 44 -9.08 3.12 1.04
C SER A 44 -8.14 2.43 2.01
N ALA A 45 -7.20 1.62 1.50
CA ALA A 45 -6.05 1.18 2.29
C ALA A 45 -5.15 2.40 2.51
N ASP A 46 -4.82 2.70 3.76
CA ASP A 46 -4.00 3.85 4.15
C ASP A 46 -3.11 3.41 5.31
N LEU A 47 -1.93 2.89 4.97
CA LEU A 47 -0.91 2.44 5.92
C LEU A 47 0.04 3.59 6.19
N ARG A 48 0.13 4.04 7.45
CA ARG A 48 1.01 5.13 7.86
C ARG A 48 1.84 4.77 9.09
N PHE A 49 2.91 5.51 9.33
CA PHE A 49 3.74 5.41 10.52
C PHE A 49 3.35 6.48 11.55
N LEU A 50 3.53 6.18 12.84
CA LEU A 50 3.57 7.20 13.89
C LEU A 50 4.98 7.79 13.95
N LYS A 51 5.10 9.10 13.73
CA LYS A 51 6.36 9.85 13.78
C LYS A 51 6.94 9.97 15.18
N ASP A 52 6.07 10.15 16.17
CA ASP A 52 6.40 10.35 17.59
C ASP A 52 5.60 9.32 18.39
N LEU A 53 6.26 8.23 18.80
CA LEU A 53 5.60 7.03 19.34
C LEU A 53 4.76 7.31 20.61
N PRO A 54 5.19 8.20 21.54
CA PRO A 54 4.37 8.68 22.66
C PRO A 54 3.12 9.51 22.29
N LYS A 55 3.06 10.16 21.12
CA LYS A 55 1.90 10.99 20.73
C LYS A 55 0.70 10.19 20.23
N GLY A 56 0.83 8.87 20.08
CA GLY A 56 -0.26 8.01 19.61
C GLY A 56 -0.78 8.40 18.22
N THR A 57 -2.08 8.26 18.00
CA THR A 57 -2.70 8.30 16.67
C THR A 57 -3.29 9.67 16.29
N ASP A 58 -2.74 10.77 16.81
CA ASP A 58 -3.10 12.13 16.37
C ASP A 58 -2.84 12.26 14.85
N PRO A 59 -3.79 12.78 14.04
CA PRO A 59 -3.62 12.89 12.58
C PRO A 59 -2.38 13.67 12.13
N THR A 60 -1.87 14.59 12.96
CA THR A 60 -0.63 15.35 12.70
C THR A 60 0.66 14.57 13.01
N ASN A 61 0.54 13.45 13.71
CA ASN A 61 1.63 12.53 14.02
C ASN A 61 1.83 11.44 12.96
N LEU A 62 0.91 11.33 12.00
CA LEU A 62 0.91 10.28 10.98
C LEU A 62 1.67 10.71 9.73
N VAL A 63 2.63 9.90 9.32
CA VAL A 63 3.51 10.15 8.16
C VAL A 63 3.63 8.92 7.28
N ASP A 64 3.87 9.14 5.99
CA ASP A 64 3.95 8.07 4.99
C ASP A 64 5.36 7.45 4.93
N GLU A 65 6.37 8.17 5.42
CA GLU A 65 7.77 7.76 5.46
C GLU A 65 8.45 8.15 6.79
N LEU A 66 9.46 7.37 7.20
CA LEU A 66 10.37 7.67 8.31
C LEU A 66 11.82 7.52 7.83
N PRO A 67 12.79 8.27 8.38
CA PRO A 67 14.20 8.04 8.11
C PRO A 67 14.62 6.62 8.53
N GLY A 68 15.26 5.89 7.61
CA GLY A 68 15.84 4.58 7.88
C GLY A 68 16.94 4.65 8.97
N PRO A 69 17.10 3.59 9.78
CA PRO A 69 18.10 3.59 10.83
C PRO A 69 19.52 3.59 10.25
N THR A 70 20.36 4.48 10.78
CA THR A 70 21.80 4.50 10.51
C THR A 70 22.53 3.84 11.67
N PHE A 71 23.28 2.78 11.38
CA PHE A 71 24.07 2.05 12.39
C PHE A 71 25.54 2.35 12.20
N GLY A 72 26.23 2.71 13.29
CA GLY A 72 27.67 2.96 13.29
C GLY A 72 28.40 2.18 14.38
N ASN A 73 29.72 2.03 14.21
CA ASN A 73 30.59 1.28 15.12
C ASN A 73 30.13 -0.18 15.39
N ILE A 74 29.63 -0.87 14.35
CA ILE A 74 29.06 -2.21 14.49
C ILE A 74 30.16 -3.19 14.92
N GLY A 75 29.94 -3.88 16.05
CA GLY A 75 30.90 -4.80 16.67
C GLY A 75 30.72 -6.27 16.25
N GLN A 76 31.52 -7.17 16.85
CA GLN A 76 31.41 -8.61 16.63
C GLN A 76 30.03 -9.15 17.03
N THR A 77 29.66 -8.89 18.29
CA THR A 77 28.37 -9.17 18.90
C THR A 77 27.68 -7.83 19.18
N TRP A 78 26.93 -7.33 18.21
CA TRP A 78 26.23 -6.05 18.30
C TRP A 78 24.73 -6.28 18.17
N SER A 79 23.93 -5.43 18.81
CA SER A 79 22.48 -5.41 18.66
C SER A 79 21.97 -3.97 18.79
N ALA A 80 20.98 -3.60 17.99
CA ALA A 80 20.24 -2.35 18.12
C ALA A 80 18.76 -2.58 17.79
N ASP A 81 17.89 -2.01 18.62
CA ASP A 81 16.44 -2.11 18.47
C ASP A 81 15.90 -0.82 17.85
N TYR A 82 15.08 -0.94 16.81
CA TYR A 82 14.35 0.14 16.18
C TYR A 82 12.85 -0.09 16.41
N PRO A 83 12.25 0.52 17.45
CA PRO A 83 10.82 0.44 17.68
C PRO A 83 10.06 1.33 16.69
N LEU A 84 8.96 0.83 16.14
CA LEU A 84 8.06 1.60 15.28
C LEU A 84 6.61 1.20 15.48
N LYS A 85 5.67 2.07 15.07
CA LYS A 85 4.23 1.78 15.09
C LYS A 85 3.65 2.09 13.71
N LEU A 86 3.08 1.08 13.08
CA LEU A 86 2.22 1.22 11.91
C LEU A 86 0.79 1.52 12.36
N ILE A 87 0.00 2.21 11.53
CA ILE A 87 -1.45 2.36 11.68
C ILE A 87 -2.15 2.11 10.35
N ASN A 88 -3.30 1.44 10.38
CA ASN A 88 -4.25 1.46 9.28
C ASN A 88 -5.22 2.65 9.49
N ASN A 89 -4.92 3.79 8.87
CA ASN A 89 -5.75 4.99 8.87
C ASN A 89 -6.89 4.90 7.83
N GLY A 90 -7.00 3.75 7.15
CA GLY A 90 -7.98 3.46 6.11
C GLY A 90 -9.33 2.95 6.60
N THR A 91 -10.17 2.53 5.66
CA THR A 91 -11.54 2.06 5.92
C THR A 91 -11.75 0.55 5.75
N SER A 92 -10.73 -0.17 5.28
CA SER A 92 -10.73 -1.64 5.14
C SER A 92 -9.52 -2.25 5.81
N GLY A 93 -9.63 -3.50 6.26
CA GLY A 93 -8.50 -4.24 6.82
C GLY A 93 -7.41 -4.49 5.78
N ILE A 94 -6.16 -4.53 6.23
CA ILE A 94 -4.98 -4.75 5.39
C ILE A 94 -4.10 -5.86 5.95
N THR A 95 -3.48 -6.64 5.05
CA THR A 95 -2.36 -7.54 5.35
C THR A 95 -1.06 -6.82 5.02
N ILE A 96 -0.04 -6.95 5.88
CA ILE A 96 1.24 -6.24 5.75
C ILE A 96 2.38 -7.20 5.43
N SER A 97 3.15 -6.87 4.40
CA SER A 97 4.50 -7.40 4.16
C SER A 97 5.55 -6.32 4.37
N SER A 98 6.81 -6.73 4.56
CA SER A 98 7.93 -5.78 4.63
C SER A 98 9.18 -6.32 3.95
N HIS A 99 9.91 -5.43 3.28
CA HIS A 99 11.14 -5.72 2.54
C HIS A 99 12.24 -4.72 2.90
N ALA A 100 13.50 -5.16 2.90
CA ALA A 100 14.64 -4.26 3.03
C ALA A 100 14.95 -3.57 1.69
N TYR A 101 15.21 -2.27 1.73
CA TYR A 101 15.81 -1.54 0.63
C TYR A 101 17.24 -1.12 0.99
N TYR A 102 18.16 -1.28 0.06
CA TYR A 102 19.55 -0.87 0.25
C TYR A 102 20.26 -0.68 -1.08
N GLU A 103 21.13 0.31 -1.09
CA GLU A 103 22.09 0.60 -2.15
C GLU A 103 23.49 0.17 -1.73
N THR A 104 24.29 -0.33 -2.67
CA THR A 104 25.67 -0.77 -2.37
C THR A 104 26.57 0.38 -1.90
N THR A 105 26.28 1.60 -2.34
CA THR A 105 26.95 2.84 -1.87
C THR A 105 26.73 3.12 -0.38
N ASN A 106 25.57 2.72 0.18
CA ASN A 106 25.20 2.94 1.59
C ASN A 106 25.71 1.82 2.51
N ASP A 107 26.21 0.73 1.94
CA ASP A 107 26.84 -0.40 2.63
C ASP A 107 28.11 -0.88 1.88
N PRO A 108 29.20 -0.07 1.92
CA PRO A 108 30.45 -0.36 1.21
C PRO A 108 31.27 -1.48 1.87
N ALA A 109 30.92 -1.90 3.08
CA ALA A 109 31.54 -3.01 3.80
C ALA A 109 30.76 -4.33 3.64
N GLU A 110 29.67 -4.34 2.86
CA GLU A 110 28.77 -5.48 2.66
C GLU A 110 28.25 -6.11 3.95
N LEU A 111 27.91 -5.27 4.94
CA LEU A 111 27.37 -5.66 6.24
C LEU A 111 25.97 -6.29 6.13
N ARG A 112 25.22 -6.01 5.05
CA ARG A 112 23.91 -6.62 4.73
C ARG A 112 23.84 -8.15 4.82
N SER A 113 24.96 -8.82 4.61
CA SER A 113 25.08 -10.28 4.65
C SER A 113 25.37 -10.83 6.06
N ASP A 114 25.95 -10.01 6.93
CA ASP A 114 26.36 -10.38 8.29
C ASP A 114 25.38 -9.89 9.37
N ILE A 115 24.59 -8.85 9.06
CA ILE A 115 23.56 -8.30 9.93
C ILE A 115 22.27 -9.10 9.74
N ASN A 116 21.78 -9.65 10.84
CA ASN A 116 20.44 -10.20 10.96
C ASN A 116 19.47 -9.13 11.43
N VAL A 117 18.29 -9.10 10.82
CA VAL A 117 17.09 -8.45 11.35
C VAL A 117 16.17 -9.51 11.93
N GLU A 118 15.59 -9.23 13.09
CA GLU A 118 14.51 -10.01 13.68
C GLU A 118 13.37 -9.05 14.05
N ILE A 119 12.17 -9.33 13.55
CA ILE A 119 11.00 -8.47 13.80
C ILE A 119 10.21 -9.08 14.96
N PHE A 120 9.98 -8.32 16.01
CA PHE A 120 9.16 -8.70 17.15
C PHE A 120 7.86 -7.88 17.18
N GLU A 121 6.79 -8.48 17.70
CA GLU A 121 5.65 -7.72 18.20
C GLU A 121 6.07 -6.88 19.41
N TRP A 122 5.56 -5.65 19.54
CA TRP A 122 5.78 -4.81 20.71
C TRP A 122 4.47 -4.66 21.50
N ASN A 123 4.49 -5.10 22.75
CA ASN A 123 3.40 -4.97 23.69
C ASN A 123 3.62 -3.74 24.59
N ASP A 124 3.39 -2.54 24.04
CA ASP A 124 3.40 -1.26 24.77
C ASP A 124 2.29 -1.25 25.84
N ALA A 125 2.62 -1.78 27.02
CA ALA A 125 1.67 -2.23 28.03
C ALA A 125 1.11 -1.06 28.85
N ASN A 126 1.88 0.04 28.92
CA ASN A 126 1.49 1.27 29.59
C ASN A 126 1.05 2.37 28.59
N SER A 127 1.16 2.12 27.28
CA SER A 127 0.82 3.04 26.18
C SER A 127 1.62 4.35 26.17
N ASN A 128 2.85 4.33 26.70
CA ASN A 128 3.73 5.50 26.76
C ASN A 128 4.53 5.74 25.45
N GLY A 129 4.56 4.77 24.52
CA GLY A 129 5.33 4.86 23.29
C GLY A 129 6.85 4.73 23.45
N VAL A 130 7.31 4.13 24.54
CA VAL A 130 8.71 3.82 24.87
C VAL A 130 8.82 2.30 25.02
N LEU A 131 9.83 1.68 24.41
CA LEU A 131 10.03 0.24 24.52
C LEU A 131 10.60 -0.10 25.91
N ASP A 132 9.74 -0.54 26.82
CA ASP A 132 10.12 -0.91 28.19
C ASP A 132 10.61 -2.38 28.31
N ASN A 133 11.35 -2.69 29.37
CA ASN A 133 11.90 -4.03 29.58
C ASN A 133 10.78 -5.07 29.83
N GLY A 134 10.69 -6.07 28.95
CA GLY A 134 9.65 -7.10 28.97
C GLY A 134 8.51 -6.88 27.98
N GLU A 135 8.51 -5.77 27.23
CA GLU A 135 7.48 -5.48 26.22
C GLU A 135 7.76 -6.08 24.84
N VAL A 136 8.99 -6.57 24.60
CA VAL A 136 9.32 -7.33 23.39
C VAL A 136 8.56 -8.66 23.41
N GLY A 137 7.62 -8.80 22.48
CA GLY A 137 6.74 -9.95 22.36
C GLY A 137 7.30 -11.06 21.45
N MET A 138 6.41 -11.71 20.70
CA MET A 138 6.77 -12.82 19.84
C MET A 138 7.60 -12.38 18.63
N SER A 139 8.60 -13.19 18.27
CA SER A 139 9.34 -13.05 17.01
C SER A 139 8.45 -13.47 15.83
N LEU A 140 8.36 -12.60 14.84
CA LEU A 140 7.76 -12.85 13.52
C LEU A 140 8.76 -13.50 12.55
N GLY A 141 10.01 -13.68 12.99
CA GLY A 141 11.08 -14.35 12.26
C GLY A 141 12.37 -13.53 12.17
N LYS A 142 13.48 -14.24 11.90
CA LYS A 142 14.83 -13.69 11.76
C LYS A 142 15.41 -13.99 10.38
N LYS A 143 16.02 -13.00 9.73
CA LYS A 143 16.65 -13.08 8.40
C LYS A 143 17.87 -12.19 8.33
N THR A 144 18.80 -12.42 7.40
CA THR A 144 19.79 -11.38 7.05
C THR A 144 19.13 -10.25 6.27
N VAL A 145 19.73 -9.06 6.23
CA VAL A 145 19.18 -7.93 5.43
C VAL A 145 19.06 -8.30 3.94
N VAL A 146 20.00 -9.09 3.40
CA VAL A 146 19.89 -9.68 2.04
C VAL A 146 18.62 -10.51 1.89
N LYS A 147 18.34 -11.43 2.82
CA LYS A 147 17.14 -12.28 2.77
C LYS A 147 15.86 -11.49 2.99
N TRP A 148 15.88 -10.44 3.81
CA TRP A 148 14.74 -9.55 3.98
C TRP A 148 14.39 -8.83 2.67
N LYS A 149 15.38 -8.40 1.87
CA LYS A 149 15.15 -7.84 0.52
C LYS A 149 14.56 -8.85 -0.45
N THR A 150 15.00 -10.11 -0.44
CA THR A 150 14.59 -11.12 -1.45
C THR A 150 13.38 -11.96 -1.09
N GLU A 151 13.07 -12.12 0.21
CA GLU A 151 12.01 -13.01 0.70
C GLU A 151 10.94 -12.28 1.54
N GLY A 152 11.21 -11.05 1.97
CA GLY A 152 10.33 -10.26 2.84
C GLY A 152 10.07 -10.86 4.23
N PHE A 153 9.20 -10.19 4.99
CA PHE A 153 8.50 -10.73 6.16
C PHE A 153 6.99 -10.55 5.98
N GLY A 154 6.21 -11.51 6.47
CA GLY A 154 4.79 -11.28 6.78
C GLY A 154 4.69 -10.65 8.18
N VAL A 155 4.09 -9.48 8.27
CA VAL A 155 4.04 -8.66 9.50
C VAL A 155 2.70 -8.80 10.24
N GLY A 156 1.70 -9.38 9.56
CA GLY A 156 0.37 -9.67 10.09
C GLY A 156 -0.71 -8.83 9.41
N GLN A 157 -1.81 -8.59 10.12
CA GLN A 157 -2.96 -7.84 9.64
C GLN A 157 -3.25 -6.65 10.56
N ILE A 158 -3.81 -5.58 9.99
CA ILE A 158 -4.21 -4.38 10.73
C ILE A 158 -5.63 -3.99 10.29
N TYR A 159 -6.58 -3.96 11.23
CA TYR A 159 -7.94 -3.49 10.96
C TYR A 159 -8.03 -1.94 11.02
N PRO A 160 -9.05 -1.31 10.42
CA PRO A 160 -9.22 0.15 10.44
C PRO A 160 -9.09 0.75 11.85
N GLY A 161 -8.29 1.81 11.96
CA GLY A 161 -8.00 2.52 13.21
C GLY A 161 -7.06 1.80 14.18
N GLN A 162 -6.62 0.57 13.89
CA GLN A 162 -5.67 -0.16 14.75
C GLN A 162 -4.22 0.20 14.44
N THR A 163 -3.39 0.13 15.47
CA THR A 163 -1.92 0.19 15.36
C THR A 163 -1.30 -1.21 15.42
N ARG A 164 -0.15 -1.37 14.77
CA ARG A 164 0.73 -2.55 14.88
C ARG A 164 2.10 -2.07 15.37
N PRO A 165 2.37 -2.10 16.69
CA PRO A 165 3.67 -1.81 17.26
C PRO A 165 4.65 -2.97 17.00
N LEU A 166 5.87 -2.64 16.60
CA LEU A 166 6.91 -3.60 16.22
C LEU A 166 8.28 -3.16 16.78
N VAL A 167 9.15 -4.12 17.05
CA VAL A 167 10.59 -3.88 17.26
C VAL A 167 11.36 -4.57 16.15
N LEU A 168 12.14 -3.80 15.39
CA LEU A 168 13.09 -4.33 14.42
C LEU A 168 14.45 -4.42 15.12
N ARG A 169 14.87 -5.62 15.50
CA ARG A 169 16.18 -5.86 16.13
C ARG A 169 17.21 -6.20 15.07
N PHE A 170 18.17 -5.32 14.88
CA PHE A 170 19.33 -5.55 14.03
C PHE A 170 20.47 -6.10 14.87
N SER A 171 21.17 -7.15 14.42
CA SER A 171 22.20 -7.81 15.22
C SER A 171 23.29 -8.50 14.38
N THR A 172 24.48 -8.61 14.97
CA THR A 172 25.60 -9.43 14.49
C THR A 172 25.98 -10.46 15.54
N GLU A 173 26.38 -11.66 15.11
CA GLU A 173 26.81 -12.74 16.01
C GLU A 173 28.33 -12.95 15.96
N ASN A 174 28.90 -12.94 14.76
CA ASN A 174 30.33 -13.20 14.53
C ASN A 174 30.88 -12.30 13.40
N LEU A 175 30.68 -10.98 13.50
CA LEU A 175 31.18 -10.06 12.48
C LEU A 175 32.71 -10.10 12.40
N SER A 176 33.26 -10.27 11.20
CA SER A 176 34.70 -10.34 10.97
C SER A 176 35.43 -9.05 11.34
N SER A 177 36.65 -9.17 11.85
CA SER A 177 37.44 -8.03 12.34
C SER A 177 37.71 -6.94 11.29
N THR A 178 37.65 -7.27 9.99
CA THR A 178 37.78 -6.31 8.88
C THR A 178 36.52 -5.46 8.66
N LYS A 179 35.34 -5.96 9.09
CA LYS A 179 34.05 -5.28 9.01
C LYS A 179 33.62 -4.63 10.33
N GLN A 180 34.25 -4.97 11.46
CA GLN A 180 34.00 -4.31 12.74
C GLN A 180 34.33 -2.81 12.69
N GLY A 181 33.58 -2.01 13.44
CA GLY A 181 33.72 -0.55 13.47
C GLY A 181 33.20 0.18 12.23
N LYS A 182 32.65 -0.55 11.24
CA LYS A 182 32.03 0.04 10.06
C LYS A 182 30.59 0.48 10.36
N SER A 183 30.01 1.19 9.40
CA SER A 183 28.66 1.72 9.43
C SER A 183 27.89 1.29 8.19
N ALA A 184 26.58 1.18 8.31
CA ALA A 184 25.66 0.98 7.19
C ALA A 184 24.35 1.74 7.44
N LEU A 185 23.72 2.16 6.35
CA LEU A 185 22.35 2.65 6.33
C LEU A 185 21.52 1.64 5.53
N PHE A 186 20.41 1.19 6.13
CA PHE A 186 19.44 0.34 5.46
C PHE A 186 18.07 0.98 5.57
N ASP A 187 17.41 1.09 4.43
CA ASP A 187 16.02 1.50 4.34
C ASP A 187 15.15 0.24 4.35
N PHE A 188 13.85 0.40 4.55
CA PHE A 188 12.89 -0.69 4.46
C PHE A 188 11.50 -0.16 4.23
N GLU A 189 10.69 -0.98 3.58
CA GLU A 189 9.35 -0.64 3.17
C GLU A 189 8.36 -1.58 3.87
N PHE A 190 7.16 -1.05 4.14
CA PHE A 190 6.01 -1.83 4.57
C PHE A 190 4.93 -1.68 3.52
N GLU A 191 4.57 -2.79 2.88
CA GLU A 191 3.57 -2.83 1.83
C GLU A 191 2.25 -3.31 2.43
N SER A 192 1.14 -2.76 1.96
CA SER A 192 -0.20 -3.20 2.37
C SER A 192 -0.99 -3.77 1.20
N ALA A 193 -1.65 -4.90 1.43
CA ALA A 193 -2.65 -5.46 0.55
C ALA A 193 -4.01 -5.42 1.27
N GLN A 194 -5.02 -4.86 0.62
CA GLN A 194 -6.39 -4.86 1.15
C GLN A 194 -6.93 -6.31 1.27
N MET A 195 -7.67 -6.58 2.34
CA MET A 195 -8.38 -7.84 2.58
C MET A 195 -9.80 -7.85 1.99
#